data_AF-A0A1R0UZY9-F1
#
_entry.id   AF-A0A1R0UZY9-F1
#
_cell.length_a   1.000
_cell.length_b   1.000
_cell.length_c   1.000
_cell.angle_alpha   90.00
_cell.angle_beta   90.00
_cell.angle_gamma   90.00
#
_symmetry.space_group_name_H-M   'P 1'
#
loop_
_entity.id
_entity.type
_entity.pdbx_description
1 polymer ?
#
loop_
_entity_poly.entity_id
_entity_poly.type
_entity_poly.pdbx_seq_one_letter_code
_entity_poly.pdbx_strand_id
1 'polypeptide(L)' 'MTGRLAHKTALITGAARGIGRAQAVRFAEAATRMNLLAVPWVDPVDVANACLFLASDEARYITSVTLPVDAGSTQR' A
#
# COMPACT_ATOMS: atom_id res chain seq x y z
N MET A 1 11.15 -10.52 7.62
CA MET A 1 12.23 -9.74 6.99
C MET A 1 13.49 -9.82 7.85
N THR A 2 14.64 -10.19 7.29
CA THR A 2 15.95 -10.07 7.95
C THR A 2 16.71 -8.89 7.33
N GLY A 3 17.44 -8.11 8.14
CA GLY A 3 18.21 -6.94 7.69
C GLY A 3 17.83 -5.62 8.38
N ARG A 4 18.44 -4.51 7.94
CA ARG A 4 18.42 -3.18 8.60
C ARG A 4 17.01 -2.59 8.85
N LEU A 5 16.01 -3.02 8.10
CA LEU A 5 14.62 -2.54 8.18
C LEU A 5 13.64 -3.57 8.76
N ALA A 6 14.14 -4.67 9.33
CA ALA A 6 13.29 -5.66 9.96
C ALA A 6 12.43 -5.04 11.07
N HIS A 7 11.11 -5.27 11.02
CA HIS A 7 10.12 -4.75 11.98
C HIS A 7 10.09 -3.22 12.08
N LYS A 8 10.49 -2.52 11.01
CA LYS A 8 10.41 -1.06 10.93
C LYS A 8 9.42 -0.65 9.85
N THR A 9 8.53 0.27 10.22
CA THR A 9 7.70 1.00 9.27
C THR A 9 8.44 2.25 8.83
N ALA A 10 8.51 2.50 7.52
CA ALA A 10 9.10 3.70 6.96
C ALA A 10 8.01 4.55 6.28
N LEU A 11 7.96 5.84 6.61
CA LEU A 11 7.12 6.82 5.93
C LEU A 11 8.03 7.75 5.12
N ILE A 12 7.77 7.87 3.82
CA ILE A 12 8.51 8.76 2.93
C ILE A 12 7.66 10.01 2.69
N THR A 13 8.11 11.17 3.17
CA THR A 13 7.49 12.47 2.91
C THR A 13 8.25 13.22 1.82
N GLY A 14 7.61 14.18 1.15
CA GLY A 14 8.26 14.96 0.09
C GLY A 14 8.56 14.17 -1.20
N ALA A 15 7.90 13.04 -1.43
CA ALA A 15 8.11 12.16 -2.59
C ALA A 15 7.78 12.81 -3.96
N ALA A 16 7.10 13.96 -3.97
CA ALA A 16 6.71 14.64 -5.20
C ALA A 16 7.91 15.18 -6.00
N ARG A 17 9.00 15.63 -5.35
CA ARG A 17 10.17 16.22 -6.04
C ARG A 17 11.46 16.17 -5.23
N GLY A 18 12.58 16.47 -5.89
CA GLY A 18 13.91 16.61 -5.26
C GLY A 18 14.42 15.31 -4.64
N ILE A 19 15.16 15.45 -3.53
CA ILE A 19 15.78 14.33 -2.80
C ILE A 19 14.72 13.31 -2.33
N GLY A 20 13.56 13.79 -1.87
CA GLY A 20 12.46 12.93 -1.41
C GLY A 20 11.95 12.02 -2.53
N ARG A 21 11.75 12.54 -3.74
CA ARG A 21 11.39 11.73 -4.92
C ARG A 21 12.46 10.69 -5.26
N ALA A 22 13.74 11.08 -5.25
CA ALA A 22 14.82 10.17 -5.57
C ALA A 22 14.91 8.99 -4.59
N GLN A 23 14.67 9.25 -3.29
CA GLN A 23 14.60 8.20 -2.29
C GLN A 23 13.36 7.31 -2.45
N ALA A 24 12.19 7.90 -2.73
CA ALA A 24 10.96 7.16 -3.00
C ALA A 24 11.10 6.19 -4.18
N VAL A 25 11.71 6.65 -5.29
CA VAL A 25 11.95 5.81 -6.48
C VAL A 25 12.88 4.65 -6.16
N ARG A 26 13.99 4.89 -5.43
CA ARG A 26 14.88 3.79 -5.03
C ARG A 26 14.23 2.81 -4.07
N PHE A 27 13.35 3.27 -3.19
CA PHE A 27 12.62 2.38 -2.30
C PHE A 27 11.58 1.54 -3.05
N ALA A 28 10.96 2.08 -4.11
CA ALA A 28 9.93 1.38 -4.89
C ALA A 28 10.41 0.00 -5.39
N GLU A 29 11.67 -0.12 -5.83
CA GLU A 29 12.25 -1.40 -6.26
C GLU A 29 12.26 -2.46 -5.15
N ALA A 30 12.55 -2.04 -3.91
CA ALA A 30 12.47 -2.92 -2.75
C ALA A 30 11.02 -3.19 -2.33
N ALA A 31 10.14 -2.19 -2.46
CA ALA A 31 8.73 -2.26 -2.09
C ALA A 31 7.96 -3.31 -2.91
N THR A 32 8.28 -3.48 -4.20
CA THR A 32 7.66 -4.53 -5.04
C THR A 32 7.86 -5.94 -4.48
N ARG A 33 8.96 -6.20 -3.75
CA ARG A 33 9.22 -7.50 -3.11
C ARG A 33 8.50 -7.68 -1.77
N MET A 34 7.91 -6.62 -1.23
CA MET A 34 7.16 -6.63 0.02
C MET A 34 5.70 -7.04 -0.20
N ASN A 35 5.15 -6.76 -1.38
CA ASN A 35 3.77 -7.03 -1.75
C ASN A 35 3.63 -8.41 -2.41
N LEU A 36 2.45 -9.04 -2.36
CA LEU A 36 2.17 -10.25 -3.14
C LEU A 36 2.03 -9.93 -4.64
N LEU A 37 1.36 -8.81 -4.95
CA LEU A 37 1.28 -8.29 -6.29
C LEU A 37 2.60 -7.58 -6.67
N ALA A 38 2.98 -7.67 -7.94
CA ALA A 38 4.20 -7.05 -8.48
C ALA A 38 4.05 -5.54 -8.70
N VAL A 39 3.49 -4.82 -7.72
CA VAL A 39 3.34 -3.37 -7.71
C VAL A 39 4.12 -2.78 -6.52
N PRO A 40 4.82 -1.65 -6.70
CA PRO A 40 5.57 -1.04 -5.61
C PRO A 40 4.68 -0.33 -4.58
N TRP A 41 3.54 0.19 -5.03
CA TRP A 41 2.62 1.00 -4.22
C TRP A 41 1.18 0.67 -4.59
N VAL A 42 0.29 0.83 -3.62
CA VAL A 42 -1.15 0.99 -3.87
C VAL A 42 -1.39 2.47 -4.18
N ASP A 43 -2.13 2.76 -5.24
CA ASP A 43 -2.46 4.15 -5.56
C ASP A 43 -3.65 4.62 -4.71
N PRO A 44 -3.73 5.93 -4.37
CA PRO A 44 -4.85 6.45 -3.58
C PRO A 44 -6.23 6.16 -4.19
N VAL A 45 -6.30 6.03 -5.52
CA VAL A 45 -7.53 5.70 -6.25
C VAL A 45 -8.03 4.29 -5.91
N ASP A 46 -7.14 3.33 -5.64
CA ASP A 46 -7.52 1.95 -5.30
C ASP A 46 -8.22 1.90 -3.93
N VAL A 47 -7.72 2.69 -2.97
CA VAL A 47 -8.35 2.85 -1.65
C VAL A 47 -9.70 3.57 -1.79
N ALA A 48 -9.76 4.64 -2.58
CA ALA A 48 -11.00 5.37 -2.82
C ALA A 48 -12.07 4.50 -3.47
N ASN A 49 -11.70 3.64 -4.42
CA ASN A 49 -12.61 2.69 -5.06
C ASN A 49 -13.13 1.64 -4.06
N ALA A 50 -12.29 1.13 -3.16
CA ALA A 50 -12.73 0.23 -2.10
C ALA A 50 -13.69 0.91 -1.12
N CYS A 51 -13.44 2.18 -0.77
CA CYS A 51 -14.38 2.98 0.01
C CYS A 51 -15.71 3.18 -0.73
N LEU A 52 -15.68 3.45 -2.03
CA LEU A 52 -16.87 3.63 -2.84
C LEU A 52 -17.72 2.35 -2.88
N PHE A 53 -17.09 1.18 -3.05
CA PHE A 53 -17.76 -0.12 -2.95
C PHE A 53 -18.41 -0.34 -1.57
N LEU A 54 -17.68 -0.09 -0.48
CA LEU A 54 -18.24 -0.26 0.86
C LEU A 54 -19.40 0.71 1.16
N ALA A 55 -19.45 1.86 0.48
CA ALA A 55 -20.52 2.84 0.60
C ALA A 55 -21.73 2.56 -0.31
N SER A 56 -21.66 1.56 -1.19
CA SER A 56 -22.68 1.29 -2.19
C SER A 56 -23.62 0.13 -1.79
N ASP A 57 -24.72 -0.02 -2.52
CA ASP A 57 -25.72 -1.07 -2.27
C ASP A 57 -25.16 -2.48 -2.51
N GLU A 58 -24.10 -2.61 -3.31
CA GLU A 58 -23.39 -3.87 -3.57
C GLU A 58 -22.77 -4.45 -2.29
N ALA A 59 -22.46 -3.61 -1.29
CA ALA A 59 -21.91 -4.03 0.00
C ALA A 59 -22.96 -4.18 1.11
N ARG A 60 -24.28 -4.14 0.82
CA ARG A 60 -25.36 -4.07 1.84
C ARG A 60 -25.39 -5.16 2.91
N TYR A 61 -24.69 -6.27 2.70
CA TYR A 61 -24.58 -7.39 3.65
C TYR A 61 -23.17 -7.58 4.21
N ILE A 62 -22.25 -6.67 3.90
CA ILE A 62 -20.88 -6.69 4.37
C ILE A 62 -20.80 -5.76 5.59
N THR A 63 -20.61 -6.32 6.77
CA THR A 63 -20.46 -5.56 8.02
C THR A 63 -19.39 -6.17 8.91
N SER A 64 -18.74 -5.34 9.73
CA SER A 64 -17.68 -5.73 10.68
C SER A 64 -16.46 -6.46 10.09
N VAL A 65 -16.26 -6.39 8.78
CA VAL A 65 -15.08 -6.98 8.12
C VAL A 65 -13.99 -5.93 7.92
N THR A 66 -12.73 -6.35 8.02
CA THR A 66 -11.60 -5.57 7.52
C THR A 66 -11.36 -5.95 6.07
N LEU A 67 -11.40 -4.97 5.16
CA LEU A 67 -11.08 -5.15 3.74
C LEU A 67 -9.67 -4.58 3.46
N PRO A 68 -8.61 -5.41 3.43
CA PRO A 68 -7.26 -4.93 3.16
C PRO A 68 -7.12 -4.48 1.69
N VAL A 69 -6.54 -3.30 1.50
CA VAL A 69 -6.18 -2.73 0.19
C VAL A 69 -4.69 -2.41 0.21
N ASP A 70 -3.86 -3.45 0.19
CA ASP A 70 -2.44 -3.38 0.55
C ASP A 70 -1.53 -4.15 -0.43
N ALA A 71 -2.04 -4.50 -1.61
CA ALA A 71 -1.35 -5.35 -2.60
C ALA A 71 -0.88 -6.71 -2.02
N GLY A 72 -1.52 -7.19 -0.94
CA GLY A 72 -1.20 -8.43 -0.25
C GLY A 72 0.01 -8.35 0.67
N SER A 73 0.46 -7.15 1.03
CA SER A 73 1.62 -6.95 1.92
C SER A 73 1.48 -7.65 3.27
N THR A 74 0.28 -7.72 3.87
CA THR A 74 0.09 -8.37 5.18
C THR A 74 0.00 -9.89 5.11
N GLN A 75 -0.08 -10.47 3.91
CA GLN A 75 -0.35 -11.89 3.69
C GLN A 75 0.87 -12.66 3.12
N ARG A 76 2.05 -12.04 3.12
CA ARG A 76 3.30 -12.62 2.60
C ARG A 76 4.17 -13.25 3.70
#